data_AF-A0A7J2YU19-F1
#
_entry.id   AF-A0A7J2YU19-F1
#
_cell.length_a   1.000
_cell.length_b   1.000
_cell.length_c   1.000
_cell.angle_alpha   90.00
_cell.angle_beta   90.00
_cell.angle_gamma   90.00
#
_symmetry.space_group_name_H-M   'P 1'
#
loop_
_entity.id
_entity.type
_entity.pdbx_description
1 polymer ?
#
loop_
_entity_poly.entity_id
_entity_poly.type
_entity_poly.pdbx_seq_one_letter_code
_entity_poly.pdbx_strand_id
1 'polypeptide(L)'
;MTKGKPWTVEEEKQLEQMLRENRSVRAIAKALGKTRDCVRMKIARLGLEVVVQAKSERTTTTSLKLPTELPSLEEALKTLSAAMKALETPGLDQAEVLRLRSIIQAVKIYNELFPKYVDIRGFEAEVMELKKKLDDERDKKG
;
A
#
# COMPACT_ATOMS: atom_id res chain seq x y z
N MET A 1 -30.10 -23.97 -3.21
CA MET A 1 -28.96 -23.76 -4.13
C MET A 1 -29.46 -23.98 -5.54
N THR A 2 -29.47 -22.96 -6.39
CA THR A 2 -29.89 -23.09 -7.79
C THR A 2 -28.81 -23.84 -8.57
N LYS A 3 -29.15 -25.01 -9.11
CA LYS A 3 -28.23 -25.81 -9.92
C LYS A 3 -27.90 -25.01 -11.17
N GLY A 4 -26.64 -24.59 -11.32
CA GLY A 4 -26.18 -23.90 -12.52
C GLY A 4 -26.40 -24.77 -13.76
N LYS A 5 -26.63 -24.12 -14.92
CA LYS A 5 -26.90 -24.80 -16.19
C LYS A 5 -25.76 -25.79 -16.50
N PRO A 6 -26.06 -27.08 -16.76
CA PRO A 6 -25.03 -28.08 -17.03
C PRO A 6 -24.26 -27.72 -18.31
N TRP A 7 -22.98 -28.09 -18.35
CA TRP A 7 -22.13 -27.94 -19.54
C TRP A 7 -22.48 -29.02 -20.56
N THR A 8 -22.65 -28.63 -21.82
CA THR A 8 -22.77 -29.60 -22.92
C THR A 8 -21.39 -29.95 -23.46
N VAL A 9 -21.29 -31.12 -24.11
CA VAL A 9 -20.04 -31.59 -24.74
C VAL A 9 -19.57 -30.62 -25.84
N GLU A 10 -20.50 -29.92 -26.50
CA GLU A 10 -20.19 -28.90 -27.51
C GLU A 10 -19.58 -27.65 -26.90
N GLU A 11 -20.11 -27.18 -25.76
CA GLU A 11 -19.56 -26.03 -25.03
C GLU A 11 -18.15 -26.31 -24.50
N GLU A 12 -17.87 -27.56 -24.12
CA GLU A 12 -16.53 -28.00 -23.70
C GLU A 12 -15.53 -27.95 -24.86
N LYS A 13 -15.90 -28.48 -26.04
CA LYS A 13 -15.07 -28.41 -27.24
C LYS A 13 -14.81 -26.98 -27.69
N GLN A 14 -15.82 -26.11 -27.63
CA GLN A 14 -15.68 -24.69 -27.95
C GLN A 14 -14.76 -23.97 -26.96
N LEU A 15 -14.84 -24.31 -25.66
CA LEU A 15 -13.95 -23.79 -24.64
C LEU A 15 -12.49 -24.17 -24.92
N GLU A 16 -12.23 -25.45 -25.23
CA GLU A 16 -10.89 -25.93 -25.59
C GLU A 16 -10.34 -25.23 -26.84
N GLN A 17 -11.16 -25.09 -27.88
CA GLN A 17 -10.76 -24.41 -29.11
C GLN A 17 -10.42 -22.93 -28.85
N MET A 18 -11.26 -22.20 -28.11
CA MET A 18 -11.02 -20.79 -27.82
C MET A 18 -9.80 -20.57 -26.90
N LEU A 19 -9.47 -21.54 -26.04
CA LEU A 19 -8.24 -21.52 -25.25
C LEU A 19 -7.00 -21.77 -26.12
N ARG A 20 -7.07 -22.70 -27.09
CA ARG A 20 -6.00 -22.89 -28.09
C ARG A 20 -5.79 -21.65 -28.95
N GLU A 21 -6.86 -20.94 -29.28
CA GLU A 21 -6.83 -19.62 -29.95
C GLU A 21 -6.35 -18.47 -29.05
N ASN A 22 -5.97 -18.77 -27.79
CA ASN A 22 -5.48 -17.81 -26.79
C ASN A 22 -6.46 -16.65 -26.52
N ARG A 23 -7.77 -16.91 -26.64
CA ARG A 23 -8.79 -15.91 -26.33
C ARG A 23 -8.89 -15.70 -24.83
N SER A 24 -9.11 -14.45 -24.44
CA SER A 24 -9.32 -14.12 -23.03
C SER A 24 -10.58 -14.79 -22.46
N VAL A 25 -10.54 -15.16 -21.18
CA VAL A 25 -11.68 -15.72 -20.43
C VAL A 25 -12.94 -14.85 -20.53
N ARG A 26 -12.77 -13.52 -20.67
CA ARG A 26 -13.90 -12.58 -20.86
C ARG A 26 -14.57 -12.77 -22.22
N ALA A 27 -13.79 -12.95 -23.29
CA ALA A 27 -14.33 -13.20 -24.62
C ALA A 27 -15.04 -14.55 -24.70
N ILE A 28 -14.45 -15.58 -24.08
CA ILE A 28 -15.03 -16.93 -23.99
C ILE A 28 -16.37 -16.90 -23.24
N ALA A 29 -16.41 -16.23 -22.08
CA ALA A 29 -17.63 -16.07 -21.30
C ALA A 29 -18.77 -15.39 -22.10
N LYS A 30 -18.43 -14.37 -22.89
CA LYS A 30 -19.40 -13.68 -23.76
C LYS A 30 -19.89 -14.60 -24.90
N ALA A 31 -18.99 -15.37 -25.51
CA ALA A 31 -19.33 -16.27 -26.62
C ALA A 31 -20.21 -17.44 -26.18
N LEU A 32 -19.97 -18.00 -24.99
CA LEU A 32 -20.72 -19.13 -24.44
C LEU A 32 -21.95 -18.70 -23.61
N GLY A 33 -22.20 -17.40 -23.45
CA GLY A 33 -23.29 -16.88 -22.62
C GLY A 33 -23.21 -17.30 -21.14
N LYS A 34 -22.01 -17.58 -20.63
CA LYS A 34 -21.76 -18.01 -19.24
C LYS A 34 -21.01 -16.94 -18.45
N THR A 35 -21.07 -17.04 -17.12
CA THR A 35 -20.28 -16.14 -16.25
C THR A 35 -18.79 -16.47 -16.32
N ARG A 36 -17.94 -15.46 -16.09
CA ARG A 36 -16.48 -15.60 -16.06
C ARG A 36 -16.02 -16.68 -15.07
N ASP A 37 -16.68 -16.76 -13.92
CA ASP A 37 -16.32 -17.73 -12.88
C ASP A 37 -16.72 -19.15 -13.25
N CYS A 38 -17.85 -19.33 -13.94
CA CYS A 38 -18.24 -20.63 -14.49
C CYS A 38 -17.20 -21.16 -15.50
N VAL A 39 -16.71 -20.26 -16.36
CA VAL A 39 -15.64 -20.59 -17.33
C VAL A 39 -14.33 -20.93 -16.59
N ARG A 40 -13.89 -20.12 -15.61
CA ARG A 40 -12.68 -20.42 -14.81
C ARG A 40 -12.77 -21.76 -14.09
N MET A 41 -13.90 -22.04 -13.43
CA MET A 41 -14.11 -23.31 -12.72
C MET A 41 -14.12 -24.50 -13.69
N LYS A 42 -14.69 -24.33 -14.89
CA LYS A 42 -14.71 -25.40 -15.89
C LYS A 42 -13.31 -25.67 -16.44
N ILE A 43 -12.54 -24.62 -16.72
CA ILE A 43 -11.14 -24.72 -17.14
C ILE A 43 -10.33 -25.48 -16.09
N ALA A 44 -10.46 -25.10 -14.80
CA ALA A 44 -9.79 -25.79 -13.70
C ALA A 44 -10.21 -27.26 -13.57
N ARG A 45 -11.50 -27.57 -13.77
CA ARG A 45 -12.01 -28.95 -13.72
C ARG A 45 -11.54 -29.81 -14.88
N LEU A 46 -11.34 -29.22 -16.07
CA LEU A 46 -10.83 -29.90 -17.26
C LEU A 46 -9.29 -29.97 -17.28
N GLY A 47 -8.60 -29.40 -16.29
CA GLY A 47 -7.14 -29.38 -16.24
C GLY A 47 -6.50 -28.56 -17.37
N LEU A 48 -7.25 -27.65 -17.99
CA LEU A 48 -6.74 -26.82 -19.08
C LEU A 48 -5.93 -25.66 -18.48
N GLU A 49 -4.66 -25.56 -18.85
CA GLU A 49 -3.77 -24.54 -18.30
C GLU A 49 -4.05 -23.19 -19.00
N VAL A 50 -4.70 -22.26 -18.29
CA VAL A 50 -4.72 -20.87 -18.74
C VAL A 50 -3.37 -20.30 -18.37
N VAL A 51 -2.56 -19.97 -19.38
CA VAL A 51 -1.44 -19.05 -19.21
C VAL A 51 -2.05 -17.68 -18.90
N VAL A 52 -2.50 -17.51 -17.66
CA VAL A 52 -2.79 -16.20 -17.14
C VAL A 52 -1.43 -15.54 -17.10
N GLN A 53 -1.18 -14.61 -18.01
CA GLN A 53 -0.14 -13.60 -17.80
C GLN A 53 -0.57 -12.82 -16.56
N ALA A 54 -0.23 -13.37 -15.40
CA ALA A 54 -0.45 -12.77 -14.11
C ALA A 54 0.52 -11.61 -14.01
N LYS A 55 0.17 -10.48 -14.62
CA LYS A 55 0.62 -9.18 -14.11
C LYS A 55 -0.09 -8.95 -12.78
N SER A 56 0.34 -9.68 -11.77
CA SER A 56 -0.06 -9.47 -10.39
C SER A 56 1.16 -9.65 -9.50
N GLU A 57 2.23 -8.93 -9.82
CA GLU A 57 3.15 -8.46 -8.79
C GLU A 57 2.45 -7.32 -8.04
N ARG A 58 1.55 -7.66 -7.13
CA ARG A 58 1.05 -6.70 -6.12
C ARG A 58 1.11 -7.34 -4.75
N THR A 59 2.32 -7.71 -4.36
CA THR A 59 2.68 -7.86 -2.96
C THR A 59 3.89 -6.98 -2.72
N THR A 60 3.66 -5.68 -2.63
CA THR A 60 4.69 -4.74 -2.13
C THR A 60 4.72 -4.86 -0.62
N THR A 61 5.36 -5.89 -0.08
CA THR A 61 5.93 -5.82 1.26
C THR A 61 7.25 -5.06 1.15
N THR A 62 7.18 -3.74 0.93
CA THR A 62 8.36 -2.90 1.07
C THR A 62 8.67 -2.76 2.55
N SER A 63 9.81 -3.29 2.98
CA SER A 63 10.30 -3.13 4.35
C SER A 63 10.55 -1.64 4.64
N LEU A 64 9.75 -1.04 5.50
CA LEU A 64 9.92 0.34 5.93
C LEU A 64 11.16 0.44 6.83
N LYS A 65 12.20 1.15 6.39
CA LYS A 65 13.36 1.46 7.22
C LYS A 65 13.05 2.71 8.04
N LEU A 66 13.04 2.57 9.36
CA LEU A 66 12.88 3.70 10.27
C LEU A 66 14.21 4.48 10.35
N PRO A 67 14.17 5.82 10.36
CA PRO A 67 15.36 6.63 10.55
C PRO A 67 15.86 6.52 11.99
N THR A 68 17.18 6.62 12.19
CA THR A 68 17.81 6.57 13.52
C THR A 68 17.44 7.77 14.37
N GLU A 69 17.24 8.93 13.73
CA GLU A 69 16.83 10.17 14.35
C GLU A 69 15.65 10.76 13.58
N LEU A 70 14.78 11.48 14.29
CA LEU A 70 13.67 12.19 13.68
C LEU A 70 14.18 13.38 12.86
N PRO A 71 13.65 13.62 11.65
CA PRO A 71 13.97 14.83 10.89
C PRO A 71 13.66 16.09 11.70
N SER A 72 14.49 17.12 11.57
CA SER A 72 14.18 18.42 12.15
C SER A 72 12.92 19.02 11.52
N LEU A 73 12.25 19.93 12.24
CA LEU A 73 11.10 20.65 11.69
C LEU A 73 11.46 21.43 10.42
N GLU A 74 12.67 22.00 10.37
CA GLU A 74 13.17 22.73 9.21
C GLU A 74 13.31 21.82 7.97
N GLU A 75 13.84 20.60 8.12
CA GLU A 75 13.95 19.63 7.03
C GLU A 75 12.58 19.19 6.50
N ALA A 76 11.61 19.01 7.39
CA ALA A 76 10.24 18.71 7.00
C ALA A 76 9.61 19.87 6.20
N LEU A 77 9.83 21.12 6.63
CA LEU A 77 9.35 22.31 5.92
C LEU A 77 10.03 22.53 4.57
N LYS A 78 11.33 22.22 4.45
CA LYS A 78 12.04 22.22 3.15
C LYS A 78 11.40 21.22 2.18
N THR A 79 11.07 20.02 2.68
CA THR A 79 10.39 18.98 1.90
C THR A 79 8.99 19.43 1.45
N LEU A 80 8.23 20.07 2.35
CA LEU A 80 6.93 20.65 2.04
C LEU A 80 7.04 21.71 0.93
N SER A 81 7.98 22.65 1.05
CA SER A 81 8.21 23.69 0.05
C SER A 81 8.55 23.10 -1.32
N ALA A 82 9.41 22.08 -1.36
CA ALA A 82 9.74 21.39 -2.60
C ALA A 82 8.52 20.69 -3.21
N ALA A 83 7.69 20.02 -2.40
CA ALA A 83 6.49 19.35 -2.88
C ALA A 83 5.45 20.34 -3.44
N MET A 84 5.28 21.50 -2.80
CA MET A 84 4.41 22.56 -3.29
C MET A 84 4.87 23.11 -4.65
N LYS A 85 6.16 23.44 -4.78
CA LYS A 85 6.74 23.89 -6.05
C LYS A 85 6.61 22.85 -7.16
N ALA A 86 6.77 21.56 -6.83
CA ALA A 86 6.59 20.50 -7.81
C ALA A 86 5.14 20.43 -8.30
N LEU A 87 4.15 20.60 -7.42
CA LEU A 87 2.72 20.61 -7.78
C LEU A 87 2.31 21.76 -8.71
N GLU A 88 3.05 22.87 -8.71
CA GLU A 88 2.83 23.99 -9.63
C GLU A 88 3.27 23.68 -11.07
N THR A 89 4.08 22.64 -11.27
CA THR A 89 4.57 22.27 -12.61
C THR A 89 3.47 21.57 -13.42
N PRO A 90 3.20 22.02 -14.66
CA PRO A 90 2.24 21.35 -15.52
C PRO A 90 2.79 20.01 -16.04
N GLY A 91 1.89 19.09 -16.39
CA GLY A 91 2.25 17.80 -17.01
C GLY A 91 2.51 16.64 -16.04
N LEU A 92 2.22 16.81 -14.75
CA LEU A 92 2.28 15.74 -13.76
C LEU A 92 1.22 14.66 -14.03
N ASP A 93 1.59 13.41 -13.82
CA ASP A 93 0.63 12.31 -13.85
C ASP A 93 -0.18 12.22 -12.53
N GLN A 94 -1.26 11.43 -12.55
CA GLN A 94 -2.13 11.29 -11.38
C GLN A 94 -1.41 10.68 -10.16
N ALA A 95 -0.47 9.76 -10.38
CA ALA A 95 0.28 9.11 -9.31
C ALA A 95 1.24 10.09 -8.63
N GLU A 96 1.89 10.95 -9.41
CA GLU A 96 2.77 12.01 -8.93
C GLU A 96 2.00 13.05 -8.11
N VAL A 97 0.85 13.51 -8.60
CA VAL A 97 -0.03 14.42 -7.85
C VAL A 97 -0.45 13.80 -6.51
N LEU A 98 -0.83 12.52 -6.49
CA LEU A 98 -1.20 11.81 -5.27
C LEU A 98 -0.01 11.66 -4.31
N ARG A 99 1.19 11.37 -4.83
CA ARG A 99 2.41 11.26 -4.03
C ARG A 99 2.77 12.59 -3.37
N LEU A 100 2.79 13.67 -4.15
CA LEU A 100 3.10 15.02 -3.66
C LEU A 100 2.08 15.48 -2.62
N ARG A 101 0.79 15.26 -2.87
CA ARG A 101 -0.27 15.55 -1.90
C ARG A 101 -0.10 14.77 -0.59
N SER A 102 0.28 13.49 -0.68
CA SER A 102 0.52 12.65 0.49
C SER A 102 1.70 13.16 1.33
N ILE A 103 2.78 13.63 0.68
CA ILE A 103 3.92 14.25 1.35
C ILE A 103 3.50 15.53 2.08
N ILE A 104 2.74 16.40 1.41
CA ILE A 104 2.23 17.65 2.01
C ILE A 104 1.40 17.35 3.27
N GLN A 105 0.50 16.36 3.18
CA GLN A 105 -0.34 15.97 4.30
C GLN A 105 0.48 15.37 5.45
N ALA A 106 1.48 14.56 5.15
CA ALA A 106 2.37 13.97 6.16
C ALA A 106 3.17 15.05 6.91
N VAL A 107 3.70 16.07 6.21
CA VAL A 107 4.43 17.17 6.89
C VAL A 107 3.50 17.99 7.78
N LYS A 108 2.24 18.21 7.38
CA LYS A 108 1.26 18.88 8.24
C LYS A 108 1.06 18.12 9.56
N ILE A 109 0.84 16.81 9.47
CA ILE A 109 0.70 15.94 10.66
C ILE A 109 1.98 15.99 11.51
N TYR A 110 3.15 15.96 10.86
CA TYR A 110 4.43 16.05 11.56
C TYR A 110 4.55 17.34 12.36
N ASN A 111 4.20 18.49 11.78
CA ASN A 111 4.23 19.78 12.47
C ASN A 111 3.25 19.86 13.66
N GLU A 112 2.12 19.16 13.61
CA GLU A 112 1.16 19.09 14.72
C GLU A 112 1.64 18.20 15.87
N LEU A 113 2.43 17.16 15.56
CA LEU A 113 2.94 16.20 16.55
C LEU A 113 4.30 16.59 17.13
N PHE A 114 5.14 17.28 16.36
CA PHE A 114 6.51 17.60 16.75
C PHE A 114 6.61 18.43 18.04
N PRO A 115 5.79 19.49 18.27
CA PRO A 115 5.82 20.22 19.53
C PRO A 115 5.53 19.33 20.74
N LYS A 116 4.52 18.45 20.62
CA LYS A 116 4.17 17.51 21.70
C LYS A 116 5.31 16.57 22.04
N TYR A 117 6.07 16.14 21.03
CA TYR A 117 7.26 15.32 21.23
C TYR A 117 8.38 16.11 21.94
N VAL A 118 8.64 17.35 21.52
CA VAL A 118 9.65 18.21 22.15
C VAL A 118 9.30 18.48 23.62
N ASP A 119 8.03 18.76 23.92
CA ASP A 119 7.56 18.96 25.29
C ASP A 119 7.81 17.72 26.16
N ILE A 120 7.44 16.53 25.67
CA ILE A 120 7.69 15.26 26.38
C ILE A 120 9.18 15.06 26.65
N ARG A 121 10.05 15.32 25.67
CA ARG A 121 11.50 15.22 25.84
C ARG A 121 12.04 16.21 26.87
N GLY A 122 11.49 17.43 26.90
CA GLY A 122 11.80 18.43 27.91
C GLY A 122 11.47 17.92 29.32
N PHE A 123 10.24 17.41 29.50
CA PHE A 123 9.82 16.83 30.79
C PHE A 123 10.68 15.64 31.22
N GLU A 124 11.02 14.73 30.30
CA GLU A 124 11.92 13.60 30.61
C GLU A 124 13.29 14.06 31.13
N ALA A 125 13.85 15.12 30.52
CA ALA A 125 15.12 15.69 30.93
C ALA A 125 15.06 16.30 32.34
N GLU A 126 14.02 17.08 32.63
CA GLU A 126 13.80 17.66 33.96
C GLU A 126 13.64 16.57 35.03
N VAL A 127 12.88 15.51 34.75
CA VAL A 127 12.71 14.38 35.67
C VAL A 127 14.04 13.67 35.93
N MET A 128 14.88 13.49 34.91
CA MET A 128 16.21 12.90 35.10
C MET A 128 17.12 13.80 35.95
N GLU A 129 17.08 15.11 35.75
CA GLU A 129 17.85 16.06 36.55
C GLU A 129 17.42 16.04 38.02
N LEU A 130 16.10 16.00 38.28
CA LEU A 130 15.54 15.90 39.62
C LEU A 130 15.93 14.59 40.32
N LYS A 131 15.86 13.46 39.62
CA LYS A 131 16.30 12.16 40.15
C LYS A 131 17.78 12.20 40.55
N LYS A 132 18.63 12.76 39.69
CA LYS A 132 20.07 12.90 39.99
C LYS A 132 20.30 13.75 41.24
N LYS A 133 19.63 14.89 41.37
CA LYS A 133 19.73 15.75 42.56
C LYS A 133 19.28 15.01 43.83
N LEU A 134 18.21 14.22 43.74
CA LEU A 134 17.72 13.43 44.87
C LEU A 134 18.72 12.36 45.30
N ASP A 135 19.34 11.67 44.35
CA ASP A 135 20.37 10.65 44.63
C ASP A 135 21.61 11.30 45.26
N ASP A 136 22.08 12.42 44.70
CA ASP A 136 23.21 13.19 45.27
C ASP A 136 22.92 13.68 46.71
N GLU A 137 21.66 14.04 47.03
CA GLU A 137 21.25 14.41 48.38
C GLU A 137 21.12 13.23 49.34
N ARG A 138 20.71 12.05 48.84
CA ARG A 138 20.67 10.81 49.62
C ARG A 138 22.07 10.35 49.98
N ASP A 139 23.00 10.41 49.04
CA ASP A 139 24.40 10.04 49.24
C ASP A 139 25.14 11.00 50.18
N LYS A 140 24.67 12.25 50.33
CA LYS A 140 25.19 13.21 51.33
C LYS A 140 24.62 13.02 52.74
N LYS A 141 23.50 12.30 52.88
CA LYS A 141 22.81 12.08 54.15
C LYS A 141 23.01 10.67 54.73
N GLY A 142 23.54 9.73 53.93
CA GLY A 142 24.02 8.41 54.37
C GLY A 142 25.49 8.44 54.76
#